data_AF-A0A7W9L8U3-F1
#
_entry.id   AF-A0A7W9L8U3-F1
#
_cell.length_a   1.000
_cell.length_b   1.000
_cell.length_c   1.000
_cell.angle_alpha   90.00
_cell.angle_beta   90.00
_cell.angle_gamma   90.00
#
_symmetry.space_group_name_H-M   'P 1'
#
loop_
_entity.id
_entity.type
_entity.pdbx_description
1 polymer ?
#
loop_
_entity_poly.entity_id
_entity_poly.type
_entity_poly.pdbx_seq_one_letter_code
_entity_poly.pdbx_strand_id
1 'polypeptide(L)'
;MRGKRRAPRPPIPWRSPWTPVVCLAGMVALGALVAVSSLVKEVVLIVDGRQSQVRAFAGTVHDVLAEAGVSVGYGDLVRPPAHEDVTDGSTIEVRHARPITLTLDGRTSRHLVTATNVGDALAELDLTPAAGKLSAPPDDAVPLSGMELTVYTRRKVYVVAGTNRITSRTTARTVREVLRQKRIPLRRGYVVNPPLGSFPKDGTVITVTPPRTIPIRPEVLRLNWQALAECAALGDPQAYNPDGPYYGMYQFSLPVWQAVGGMGIPSTWPAEEQTYRAQVLYQQMGSRWQTQWPNCADRLFDPVGSSR
;
A
#
# COMPACT_ATOMS: atom_id res chain seq x y z
N MET A 1 24.93 22.16 113.39
CA MET A 1 24.92 21.62 112.01
C MET A 1 24.14 20.31 111.99
N ARG A 2 22.93 20.28 111.42
CA ARG A 2 22.06 19.08 111.35
C ARG A 2 21.95 18.66 109.87
N GLY A 3 22.69 17.63 109.47
CA GLY A 3 22.62 17.07 108.12
C GLY A 3 21.35 16.26 107.93
N LYS A 4 20.47 16.69 107.03
CA LYS A 4 19.29 15.92 106.58
C LYS A 4 19.79 14.69 105.79
N ARG A 5 19.56 13.49 106.32
CA ARG A 5 19.78 12.23 105.58
C ARG A 5 18.75 12.14 104.45
N ARG A 6 19.23 11.95 103.21
CA ARG A 6 18.38 11.69 102.03
C ARG A 6 17.73 10.31 102.16
N ALA A 7 16.45 10.21 101.80
CA ALA A 7 15.72 8.95 101.71
C ALA A 7 16.32 8.03 100.62
N PRO A 8 16.30 6.70 100.80
CA PRO A 8 16.76 5.75 99.79
C PRO A 8 15.88 5.80 98.53
N ARG A 9 16.51 5.75 97.35
CA ARG A 9 15.80 5.65 96.06
C ARG A 9 15.10 4.28 95.98
N PRO A 10 13.87 4.20 95.45
CA PRO A 10 13.20 2.91 95.25
C PRO A 10 14.00 2.05 94.27
N PRO A 11 14.06 0.72 94.48
CA PRO A 11 14.72 -0.18 93.55
C PRO A 11 13.97 -0.17 92.21
N ILE A 12 14.70 0.05 91.12
CA ILE A 12 14.16 -0.06 89.76
C ILE A 12 13.91 -1.56 89.51
N PRO A 13 12.67 -2.01 89.22
CA PRO A 13 12.38 -3.43 89.07
C PRO A 13 12.85 -3.90 87.69
N TRP A 14 14.13 -4.24 87.57
CA TRP A 14 14.74 -4.60 86.28
C TRP A 14 14.45 -6.03 85.79
N ARG A 15 13.53 -6.77 86.42
CA ARG A 15 13.19 -8.13 86.00
C ARG A 15 11.72 -8.41 86.27
N SER A 16 10.86 -7.88 85.40
CA SER A 16 9.51 -8.44 85.23
C SER A 16 9.65 -9.89 84.76
N PRO A 17 8.92 -10.87 85.30
CA PRO A 17 8.94 -12.25 84.76
C PRO A 17 8.52 -12.31 83.29
N TRP A 18 7.88 -11.25 82.78
CA TRP A 18 7.41 -11.12 81.40
C TRP A 18 8.45 -10.51 80.44
N THR A 19 9.50 -9.86 80.92
CA THR A 19 10.54 -9.27 80.05
C THR A 19 11.13 -10.25 79.02
N PRO A 20 11.57 -11.47 79.39
CA PRO A 20 12.06 -12.44 78.40
C PRO A 20 10.99 -12.89 77.41
N VAL A 21 9.72 -12.98 77.84
CA VAL A 21 8.59 -13.36 76.97
C VAL A 21 8.30 -12.26 75.95
N VAL A 22 8.31 -10.98 76.36
CA VAL A 22 8.13 -9.82 75.48
C VAL A 22 9.28 -9.70 74.48
N CYS A 23 10.53 -9.93 74.89
CA CYS A 23 11.67 -9.96 73.98
C CYS A 23 11.59 -11.10 72.96
N LEU A 24 11.18 -12.30 73.39
CA LEU A 24 11.02 -13.45 72.50
C LEU A 24 9.90 -13.22 71.48
N ALA A 25 8.75 -12.71 71.93
CA ALA A 25 7.64 -12.34 71.06
C ALA A 25 8.04 -11.24 70.05
N GLY A 26 8.82 -10.24 70.51
CA GLY A 26 9.38 -9.21 69.63
C GLY A 26 10.32 -9.77 68.57
N MET A 27 11.20 -10.71 68.92
CA MET A 27 12.10 -11.37 67.95
C MET A 27 11.34 -12.24 66.94
N VAL A 28 10.32 -12.99 67.37
CA VAL A 28 9.46 -13.77 66.48
C VAL A 28 8.70 -12.85 65.51
N ALA A 29 8.15 -11.74 66.01
CA ALA A 29 7.46 -10.76 65.17
C ALA A 29 8.41 -10.10 64.15
N LEU A 30 9.64 -9.75 64.57
CA LEU A 30 10.65 -9.19 63.67
C LEU A 30 11.09 -10.20 62.60
N GLY A 31 11.33 -11.45 62.99
CA GLY A 31 11.69 -12.54 62.08
C GLY A 31 10.59 -12.84 61.06
N ALA A 32 9.32 -12.84 61.50
CA ALA A 32 8.17 -13.00 60.62
C ALA A 32 8.05 -11.84 59.61
N LEU A 33 8.24 -10.59 60.04
CA LEU A 33 8.21 -9.42 59.16
C LEU A 33 9.31 -9.49 58.08
N VAL A 34 10.54 -9.88 58.45
CA VAL A 34 11.65 -10.04 57.49
C VAL A 34 11.37 -11.19 56.53
N ALA A 35 10.90 -12.33 57.02
CA ALA A 35 10.55 -13.48 56.18
C ALA A 35 9.43 -13.17 55.17
N VAL A 36 8.40 -12.42 55.58
CA VAL A 36 7.33 -11.97 54.67
C VAL A 36 7.87 -11.00 53.62
N SER A 37 8.80 -10.11 53.98
CA SER A 37 9.42 -9.21 53.01
C SER A 37 10.23 -9.93 51.92
N SER A 38 10.86 -11.07 52.27
CA SER A 38 11.61 -11.88 51.30
C SER A 38 10.74 -12.72 50.35
N LEU A 39 9.43 -12.79 50.58
CA LEU A 39 8.48 -13.44 49.69
C LEU A 39 7.88 -12.48 48.66
N VAL A 40 8.02 -11.17 48.87
CA VAL A 40 7.59 -10.15 47.92
C VAL A 40 8.57 -10.13 46.76
N LYS A 41 8.05 -10.28 45.55
CA LYS A 41 8.83 -10.12 44.32
C LYS A 41 8.58 -8.76 43.71
N GLU A 42 9.63 -8.10 43.26
CA GLU A 42 9.57 -6.88 42.49
C GLU A 42 9.59 -7.21 40.99
N VAL A 43 8.49 -6.91 40.31
CA VAL A 43 8.27 -7.29 38.91
C VAL A 43 8.11 -6.03 38.08
N VAL A 44 8.79 -5.98 36.93
CA VAL A 44 8.62 -4.92 35.94
C VAL A 44 7.45 -5.30 35.04
N LEU A 45 6.38 -4.51 35.07
CA LEU A 45 5.20 -4.72 34.24
C LEU A 45 5.13 -3.65 33.15
N ILE A 46 5.15 -4.08 31.90
CA ILE A 46 5.04 -3.21 30.71
C ILE A 46 3.70 -3.49 30.05
N VAL A 47 2.74 -2.56 30.18
CA VAL A 47 1.41 -2.68 29.56
C VAL A 47 1.30 -1.68 28.42
N ASP A 48 1.13 -2.18 27.19
CA ASP A 48 1.06 -1.35 25.98
C ASP A 48 2.21 -0.31 25.89
N GLY A 49 3.41 -0.71 26.30
CA GLY A 49 4.60 0.15 26.31
C GLY A 49 4.74 1.08 27.53
N ARG A 50 3.78 1.07 28.47
CA ARG A 50 3.87 1.83 29.73
C ARG A 50 4.46 0.95 30.82
N GLN A 51 5.63 1.32 31.31
CA GLN A 51 6.34 0.59 32.36
C GLN A 51 5.84 1.00 33.75
N SER A 52 5.67 0.00 34.62
CA SER A 52 5.34 0.14 36.04
C SER A 52 6.09 -0.92 36.85
N GLN A 53 6.27 -0.67 38.15
CA GLN A 53 6.79 -1.66 39.08
C GLN A 53 5.64 -2.20 39.93
N VAL A 54 5.53 -3.52 39.98
CA VAL A 54 4.51 -4.23 40.75
C VAL A 54 5.22 -5.07 41.80
N ARG A 55 4.79 -4.91 43.05
CA ARG A 55 5.18 -5.81 44.13
C ARG A 55 4.10 -6.87 44.23
N ALA A 56 4.48 -8.12 44.01
CA ALA A 56 3.53 -9.22 43.98
C ALA A 56 4.01 -10.37 44.86
N PHE A 57 3.06 -11.05 45.51
CA PHE A 57 3.30 -12.35 46.17
C PHE A 57 3.09 -13.52 45.21
N ALA A 58 2.67 -13.20 43.99
CA ALA A 58 2.36 -14.10 42.89
C ALA A 58 3.42 -15.18 42.62
N GLY A 59 2.95 -16.40 42.36
CA GLY A 59 3.78 -17.51 41.87
C GLY A 59 4.00 -17.40 40.35
N THR A 60 2.97 -16.97 39.63
CA THR A 60 2.94 -16.99 38.16
C THR A 60 2.65 -15.64 37.53
N VAL A 61 2.87 -15.51 36.22
CA VAL A 61 2.54 -14.30 35.44
C VAL A 61 1.05 -13.96 35.57
N HIS A 62 0.15 -14.94 35.51
CA HIS A 62 -1.29 -14.74 35.66
C HIS A 62 -1.64 -14.06 36.99
N ASP A 63 -1.04 -14.52 38.09
CA ASP A 63 -1.29 -13.98 39.42
C ASP A 63 -0.79 -12.53 39.54
N VAL A 64 0.40 -12.23 38.98
CA VAL A 64 0.92 -10.85 38.95
C VAL A 64 -0.04 -9.92 38.21
N LEU A 65 -0.55 -10.35 37.06
CA LEU A 65 -1.47 -9.55 36.26
C LEU A 65 -2.82 -9.33 36.97
N ALA A 66 -3.34 -10.36 37.64
CA ALA A 66 -4.55 -10.26 38.44
C ALA A 66 -4.38 -9.28 39.62
N GLU A 67 -3.26 -9.34 40.34
CA GLU A 67 -2.93 -8.43 41.44
C GLU A 67 -2.71 -6.99 40.97
N ALA A 68 -2.09 -6.82 39.79
CA ALA A 68 -1.93 -5.52 39.13
C ALA A 68 -3.23 -4.95 38.51
N GLY A 69 -4.32 -5.72 38.52
CA GLY A 69 -5.60 -5.32 37.92
C GLY A 69 -5.59 -5.27 36.39
N VAL A 70 -4.68 -6.00 35.73
CA VAL A 70 -4.56 -6.08 34.27
C VAL A 70 -5.37 -7.27 33.75
N SER A 71 -6.47 -6.97 33.07
CA SER A 71 -7.31 -7.99 32.42
C SER A 71 -6.74 -8.39 31.06
N VAL A 72 -6.52 -9.68 30.84
CA VAL A 72 -6.04 -10.22 29.56
C VAL A 72 -7.20 -10.91 28.83
N GLY A 73 -7.42 -10.54 27.57
CA GLY A 73 -8.48 -11.05 26.71
C GLY A 73 -7.99 -11.97 25.59
N TYR A 74 -8.92 -12.37 24.71
CA TYR A 74 -8.59 -13.11 23.50
C TYR A 74 -7.78 -12.24 22.52
N GLY A 75 -6.65 -12.77 22.06
CA GLY A 75 -5.76 -12.09 21.12
C GLY A 75 -4.68 -11.22 21.77
N ASP A 76 -4.75 -11.01 23.09
CA ASP A 76 -3.72 -10.28 23.81
C ASP A 76 -2.41 -11.08 23.82
N LEU A 77 -1.29 -10.37 23.76
CA LEU A 77 0.04 -10.95 23.91
C LEU A 77 0.49 -10.77 25.35
N VAL A 78 0.87 -11.87 26.00
CA VAL A 78 1.51 -11.87 27.32
C VAL A 78 2.85 -12.59 27.21
N ARG A 79 3.92 -11.92 27.63
CA ARG A 79 5.28 -12.48 27.64
C ARG A 79 5.93 -12.21 29.00
N PRO A 80 6.46 -13.23 29.70
CA PRO A 80 6.33 -14.67 29.42
C PRO A 80 4.86 -15.17 29.44
N PRO A 81 4.55 -16.40 29.00
CA PRO A 81 3.21 -16.96 29.04
C PRO A 81 2.58 -16.90 30.44
N ALA A 82 1.25 -16.78 30.50
CA ALA A 82 0.52 -16.56 31.76
C ALA A 82 0.75 -17.62 32.86
N HIS A 83 1.16 -18.84 32.50
CA HIS A 83 1.42 -19.93 33.43
C HIS A 83 2.89 -20.04 33.87
N GLU A 84 3.76 -19.17 33.37
CA GLU A 84 5.17 -19.18 33.73
C GLU A 84 5.40 -18.65 35.14
N ASP A 85 6.33 -19.26 35.86
CA ASP A 85 6.70 -18.85 37.21
C ASP A 85 7.45 -17.51 37.19
N VAL A 86 7.14 -16.65 38.15
CA VAL A 86 7.74 -15.32 38.27
C VAL A 86 8.78 -15.31 39.37
N THR A 87 9.96 -14.78 39.07
CA THR A 87 11.06 -14.53 40.01
C THR A 87 11.30 -13.04 40.22
N ASP A 88 12.13 -12.71 41.21
CA ASP A 88 12.47 -11.33 41.52
C ASP A 88 13.20 -10.65 40.35
N GLY A 89 12.76 -9.45 39.96
CA GLY A 89 13.28 -8.73 38.79
C GLY A 89 12.72 -9.18 37.43
N SER A 90 11.73 -10.10 37.40
CA SER A 90 11.08 -10.53 36.16
C SER A 90 10.48 -9.35 35.40
N THR A 91 10.49 -9.42 34.07
CA THR A 91 9.80 -8.45 33.21
C THR A 91 8.62 -9.13 32.54
N ILE A 92 7.42 -8.61 32.75
CA ILE A 92 6.18 -9.06 32.13
C ILE A 92 5.73 -7.98 31.15
N GLU A 93 5.58 -8.35 29.89
CA GLU A 93 5.02 -7.50 28.84
C GLU A 93 3.61 -7.98 28.48
N VAL A 94 2.67 -7.04 28.50
CA VAL A 94 1.30 -7.22 28.03
C VAL A 94 1.04 -6.26 26.89
N ARG A 95 0.56 -6.78 25.77
CA ARG A 95 0.00 -5.98 24.67
C ARG A 95 -1.42 -6.38 24.41
N HIS A 96 -2.35 -5.44 24.55
CA HIS A 96 -3.75 -5.71 24.32
C HIS A 96 -4.07 -5.76 22.82
N ALA A 97 -4.97 -6.68 22.45
CA ALA A 97 -5.48 -6.82 21.11
C ALA A 97 -6.37 -5.64 20.72
N ARG A 98 -6.12 -5.09 19.53
CA ARG A 98 -6.81 -3.94 18.98
C ARG A 98 -7.46 -4.34 17.66
N PRO A 99 -8.79 -4.17 17.51
CA PRO A 99 -9.45 -4.49 16.26
C PRO A 99 -9.14 -3.45 15.19
N ILE A 100 -8.63 -3.89 14.04
CA ILE A 100 -8.43 -3.05 12.86
C ILE A 100 -9.38 -3.48 11.75
N THR A 101 -10.15 -2.52 11.25
CA THR A 101 -10.89 -2.65 9.99
C THR A 101 -10.03 -2.09 8.87
N LEU A 102 -9.34 -2.98 8.16
CA LEU A 102 -8.42 -2.65 7.08
C LEU A 102 -9.13 -2.65 5.73
N THR A 103 -9.10 -1.52 5.03
CA THR A 103 -9.48 -1.41 3.62
C THR A 103 -8.24 -1.32 2.75
N LEU A 104 -7.82 -2.45 2.19
CA LEU A 104 -6.67 -2.54 1.28
C LEU A 104 -7.15 -2.48 -0.17
N ASP A 105 -6.76 -1.43 -0.89
CA ASP A 105 -7.13 -1.23 -2.30
C ASP A 105 -8.64 -1.33 -2.59
N GLY A 106 -9.45 -1.05 -1.57
CA GLY A 106 -10.90 -1.11 -1.64
C GLY A 106 -11.55 -2.42 -1.21
N ARG A 107 -10.78 -3.40 -0.75
CA ARG A 107 -11.29 -4.61 -0.10
C ARG A 107 -11.15 -4.46 1.40
N THR A 108 -12.25 -4.62 2.11
CA THR A 108 -12.31 -4.46 3.57
C THR A 108 -12.21 -5.82 4.25
N SER A 109 -11.40 -5.88 5.31
CA SER A 109 -11.19 -7.05 6.16
C SER A 109 -11.00 -6.61 7.61
N ARG A 110 -11.32 -7.50 8.57
CA ARG A 110 -11.13 -7.23 10.00
C ARG A 110 -10.01 -8.10 10.53
N HIS A 111 -9.12 -7.50 11.30
CA HIS A 111 -7.96 -8.13 11.92
C HIS A 111 -7.84 -7.72 13.38
N LEU A 112 -7.12 -8.51 14.17
CA LEU A 112 -6.68 -8.14 15.51
C LEU A 112 -5.16 -7.97 15.46
N VAL A 113 -4.66 -6.89 16.04
CA VAL A 113 -3.22 -6.59 16.16
C VAL A 113 -2.88 -6.26 17.61
N THR A 114 -1.63 -6.42 18.00
CA THR A 114 -1.14 -6.02 19.34
C THR A 114 -0.30 -4.74 19.31
N ALA A 115 -0.02 -4.23 18.12
CA ALA A 115 0.69 -2.98 17.91
C ALA A 115 -0.03 -1.75 18.48
N THR A 116 0.73 -0.83 19.07
CA THR A 116 0.20 0.40 19.67
C THR A 116 0.15 1.58 18.69
N ASN A 117 0.81 1.48 17.54
CA ASN A 117 0.81 2.48 16.47
C ASN A 117 0.54 1.84 15.09
N VAL A 118 0.17 2.68 14.12
CA VAL A 118 -0.22 2.25 12.76
C VAL A 118 0.93 1.57 12.02
N GLY A 119 2.16 2.04 12.17
CA GLY A 119 3.34 1.49 11.51
C GLY A 119 3.61 0.05 11.91
N ASP A 120 3.63 -0.22 13.21
CA ASP A 120 3.80 -1.55 13.78
C ASP A 120 2.60 -2.45 13.45
N ALA A 121 1.38 -1.90 13.44
CA ALA A 121 0.18 -2.67 13.06
C ALA A 121 0.24 -3.11 11.60
N LEU A 122 0.73 -2.25 10.71
CA LEU A 122 0.96 -2.62 9.31
C LEU A 122 2.05 -3.68 9.18
N ALA A 123 3.12 -3.61 9.98
CA ALA A 123 4.16 -4.62 10.00
C ALA A 123 3.65 -5.99 10.49
N GLU A 124 2.81 -6.03 11.53
CA GLU A 124 2.15 -7.26 12.01
C GLU A 124 1.22 -7.89 10.95
N LEU A 125 0.63 -7.07 10.07
CA LEU A 125 -0.23 -7.53 8.98
C LEU A 125 0.54 -7.87 7.69
N ASP A 126 1.87 -7.95 7.75
CA ASP A 126 2.76 -8.14 6.59
C ASP A 126 2.56 -7.08 5.48
N LEU A 127 2.07 -5.90 5.86
CA LEU A 127 1.87 -4.76 4.97
C LEU A 127 3.03 -3.80 5.13
N THR A 128 4.04 -3.94 4.29
CA THR A 128 5.12 -2.96 4.27
C THR A 128 4.54 -1.61 3.79
N PRO A 129 4.81 -0.48 4.49
CA PRO A 129 4.42 0.87 4.04
C PRO A 129 5.02 1.29 2.69
N ALA A 130 5.76 0.39 2.02
CA ALA A 130 6.41 0.60 0.75
C ALA A 130 5.41 1.09 -0.31
N ALA A 131 5.42 2.41 -0.41
CA ALA A 131 4.95 3.29 -1.48
C ALA A 131 3.46 3.68 -1.51
N GLY A 132 2.61 3.19 -0.62
CA GLY A 132 1.18 3.49 -0.63
C GLY A 132 0.76 4.87 -0.06
N LYS A 133 -0.52 5.25 -0.27
CA LYS A 133 -1.17 6.31 0.52
C LYS A 133 -1.90 5.66 1.69
N LEU A 134 -1.72 6.20 2.89
CA LEU A 134 -2.40 5.75 4.12
C LEU A 134 -3.47 6.76 4.54
N SER A 135 -4.53 6.30 5.21
CA SER A 135 -5.54 7.19 5.82
C SER A 135 -5.09 7.80 7.14
N ALA A 136 -4.12 7.19 7.81
CA ALA A 136 -3.52 7.68 9.06
C ALA A 136 -1.97 7.61 8.97
N PRO A 137 -1.23 8.55 9.57
CA PRO A 137 0.21 8.49 9.75
C PRO A 137 0.68 7.18 10.44
N PRO A 138 1.87 6.66 10.12
CA PRO A 138 2.43 5.48 10.80
C PRO A 138 2.60 5.63 12.31
N ASP A 139 2.88 6.84 12.79
CA ASP A 139 3.12 7.09 14.22
C ASP A 139 1.81 7.30 15.02
N ASP A 140 0.66 7.33 14.35
CA ASP A 140 -0.63 7.49 15.02
C ASP A 140 -0.92 6.26 15.89
N ALA A 141 -1.48 6.52 17.08
CA ALA A 141 -1.87 5.47 18.01
C ALA A 141 -3.05 4.65 17.49
N VAL A 142 -3.00 3.33 17.68
CA VAL A 142 -4.13 2.41 17.41
C VAL A 142 -4.96 2.28 18.70
N PRO A 143 -6.22 2.77 18.76
CA PRO A 143 -7.03 2.72 19.97
C PRO A 143 -7.46 1.29 20.34
N LEU A 144 -7.68 1.03 21.64
CA LEU A 144 -8.27 -0.23 22.13
C LEU A 144 -9.69 -0.45 21.61
N SER A 145 -10.44 0.63 21.37
CA SER A 145 -11.78 0.59 20.75
C SER A 145 -11.76 0.15 19.28
N GLY A 146 -10.58 0.11 18.68
CA GLY A 146 -10.36 -0.23 17.28
C GLY A 146 -10.09 0.98 16.37
N MET A 147 -9.69 0.67 15.14
CA MET A 147 -9.32 1.65 14.12
C MET A 147 -9.78 1.23 12.72
N GLU A 148 -10.25 2.20 11.93
CA GLU A 148 -10.42 2.01 10.49
C GLU A 148 -9.17 2.51 9.75
N LEU A 149 -8.56 1.65 8.94
CA LEU A 149 -7.33 1.97 8.22
C LEU A 149 -7.52 1.69 6.73
N THR A 150 -7.34 2.70 5.89
CA THR A 150 -7.34 2.54 4.43
C THR A 150 -5.93 2.63 3.88
N VAL A 151 -5.55 1.61 3.13
CA VAL A 151 -4.23 1.51 2.50
C VAL A 151 -4.41 1.42 0.99
N TYR A 152 -3.75 2.32 0.27
CA TYR A 152 -3.70 2.30 -1.19
C TYR A 152 -2.31 1.86 -1.63
N THR A 153 -2.17 0.71 -2.27
CA THR A 153 -0.85 0.25 -2.75
C THR A 153 -0.43 1.04 -3.98
N ARG A 154 0.82 1.54 -3.98
CA ARG A 154 1.40 2.12 -5.20
C ARG A 154 1.97 1.02 -6.05
N ARG A 155 1.58 1.04 -7.31
CA ARG A 155 1.92 0.01 -8.29
C ARG A 155 2.43 0.63 -9.59
N LYS A 156 3.28 -0.11 -10.29
CA LYS A 156 3.82 0.23 -11.60
C LYS A 156 2.90 -0.35 -12.68
N VAL A 157 2.43 0.50 -13.56
CA VAL A 157 1.61 0.12 -14.72
C VAL A 157 2.19 0.74 -15.98
N TYR A 158 1.90 0.14 -17.12
CA TYR A 158 2.33 0.61 -18.43
C TYR A 158 1.10 0.98 -19.23
N VAL A 159 1.06 2.18 -19.80
CA VAL A 159 0.01 2.57 -20.73
C VAL A 159 0.61 2.56 -22.13
N VAL A 160 -0.01 1.81 -23.04
CA VAL A 160 0.43 1.64 -24.43
C VAL A 160 -0.65 2.19 -25.35
N ALA A 161 -0.29 3.15 -26.18
CA ALA A 161 -1.15 3.68 -27.23
C ALA A 161 -0.33 3.76 -28.52
N GLY A 162 -0.59 2.84 -29.44
CA GLY A 162 0.30 2.61 -30.59
C GLY A 162 1.69 2.15 -30.14
N THR A 163 2.74 2.82 -30.61
CA THR A 163 4.14 2.57 -30.23
C THR A 163 4.57 3.30 -28.96
N ASN A 164 3.75 4.25 -28.48
CA ASN A 164 4.06 4.99 -27.25
C ASN A 164 3.80 4.13 -26.02
N ARG A 165 4.85 3.94 -25.20
CA ARG A 165 4.76 3.25 -23.91
C ARG A 165 5.08 4.21 -22.77
N ILE A 166 4.07 4.53 -21.97
CA ILE A 166 4.18 5.40 -20.80
C ILE A 166 4.24 4.53 -19.55
N THR A 167 5.31 4.67 -18.78
CA THR A 167 5.39 4.05 -17.45
C THR A 167 4.75 4.95 -16.40
N SER A 168 3.93 4.38 -15.53
CA SER A 168 3.25 5.09 -14.45
C SER A 168 3.40 4.36 -13.13
N ARG A 169 3.67 5.10 -12.04
CA ARG A 169 3.43 4.62 -10.68
C ARG A 169 2.16 5.29 -10.16
N THR A 170 1.19 4.52 -9.70
CA THR A 170 -0.15 5.02 -9.35
C THR A 170 -0.76 4.23 -8.19
N THR A 171 -1.70 4.85 -7.48
CA THR A 171 -2.58 4.22 -6.48
C THR A 171 -4.02 4.10 -6.99
N ALA A 172 -4.25 4.35 -8.28
CA ALA A 172 -5.57 4.36 -8.90
C ALA A 172 -6.30 3.02 -8.72
N ARG A 173 -7.60 3.08 -8.47
CA ARG A 173 -8.43 1.87 -8.26
C ARG A 173 -8.92 1.25 -9.55
N THR A 174 -8.91 2.00 -10.66
CA THR A 174 -9.42 1.54 -11.95
C THR A 174 -8.50 1.94 -13.10
N VAL A 175 -8.51 1.16 -14.18
CA VAL A 175 -7.83 1.50 -15.44
C VAL A 175 -8.26 2.89 -15.95
N ARG A 176 -9.55 3.23 -15.85
CA ARG A 176 -10.07 4.56 -16.22
C ARG A 176 -9.36 5.69 -15.49
N GLU A 177 -9.14 5.53 -14.19
CA GLU A 177 -8.47 6.53 -13.37
C GLU A 177 -6.99 6.67 -13.78
N VAL A 178 -6.30 5.58 -14.09
CA VAL A 178 -4.92 5.62 -14.62
C VAL A 178 -4.85 6.44 -15.91
N LEU A 179 -5.75 6.16 -16.86
CA LEU A 179 -5.78 6.85 -18.15
C LEU A 179 -6.09 8.35 -18.00
N ARG A 180 -7.00 8.70 -17.07
CA ARG A 180 -7.29 10.09 -16.72
C ARG A 180 -6.07 10.81 -16.12
N GLN A 181 -5.35 10.16 -15.20
CA GLN A 181 -4.11 10.71 -14.62
C GLN A 181 -3.04 10.96 -15.69
N LYS A 182 -2.95 10.08 -16.69
CA LYS A 182 -2.03 10.22 -17.83
C LYS A 182 -2.57 11.04 -18.98
N ARG A 183 -3.76 11.67 -18.82
CA ARG A 183 -4.39 12.52 -19.83
C ARG A 183 -4.51 11.85 -21.19
N ILE A 184 -4.76 10.53 -21.20
CA ILE A 184 -4.94 9.78 -22.44
C ILE A 184 -6.34 10.06 -22.97
N PRO A 185 -6.49 10.66 -24.16
CA PRO A 185 -7.79 10.99 -24.70
C PRO A 185 -8.53 9.72 -25.12
N LEU A 186 -9.69 9.46 -24.52
CA LEU A 186 -10.55 8.35 -24.91
C LEU A 186 -11.77 8.91 -25.64
N ARG A 187 -11.93 8.58 -26.91
CA ARG A 187 -13.16 8.86 -27.68
C ARG A 187 -14.09 7.66 -27.62
N ARG A 188 -15.36 7.87 -28.00
CA ARG A 188 -16.36 6.80 -28.09
C ARG A 188 -15.85 5.68 -29.01
N GLY A 189 -15.99 4.43 -28.56
CA GLY A 189 -15.59 3.24 -29.31
C GLY A 189 -14.13 2.80 -29.11
N TYR A 190 -13.30 3.56 -28.40
CA TYR A 190 -11.93 3.13 -28.11
C TYR A 190 -11.95 1.87 -27.26
N VAL A 191 -11.14 0.89 -27.65
CA VAL A 191 -10.98 -0.37 -26.93
C VAL A 191 -9.83 -0.21 -25.95
N VAL A 192 -10.09 -0.54 -24.68
CA VAL A 192 -9.09 -0.50 -23.63
C VAL A 192 -8.99 -1.88 -23.00
N ASN A 193 -7.77 -2.41 -22.94
CA ASN A 193 -7.49 -3.69 -22.30
C ASN A 193 -6.38 -3.51 -21.25
N PRO A 194 -6.58 -3.89 -19.97
CA PRO A 194 -7.81 -4.39 -19.36
C PRO A 194 -9.00 -3.40 -19.38
N PRO A 195 -10.24 -3.86 -19.11
CA PRO A 195 -11.42 -2.99 -19.13
C PRO A 195 -11.30 -1.79 -18.19
N LEU A 196 -11.93 -0.68 -18.56
CA LEU A 196 -11.87 0.60 -17.82
C LEU A 196 -12.20 0.50 -16.32
N GLY A 197 -13.12 -0.41 -15.94
CA GLY A 197 -13.52 -0.62 -14.55
C GLY A 197 -12.66 -1.60 -13.77
N SER A 198 -11.75 -2.31 -14.43
CA SER A 198 -10.90 -3.31 -13.78
C SER A 198 -9.83 -2.65 -12.89
N PHE A 199 -9.46 -3.37 -11.83
CA PHE A 199 -8.36 -2.98 -10.96
C PHE A 199 -7.01 -3.25 -11.66
N PRO A 200 -6.16 -2.23 -11.84
CA PRO A 200 -4.84 -2.45 -12.42
C PRO A 200 -3.93 -3.05 -11.34
N LYS A 201 -3.42 -4.27 -11.55
CA LYS A 201 -2.40 -4.90 -10.70
C LYS A 201 -1.01 -4.34 -10.99
N ASP A 202 -0.03 -4.63 -10.15
CA ASP A 202 1.37 -4.32 -10.46
C ASP A 202 1.81 -5.00 -11.76
N GLY A 203 2.57 -4.29 -12.59
CA GLY A 203 3.00 -4.73 -13.91
C GLY A 203 1.93 -4.66 -15.01
N THR A 204 0.69 -4.26 -14.72
CA THR A 204 -0.40 -4.23 -15.73
C THR A 204 -0.02 -3.39 -16.95
N VAL A 205 -0.22 -3.96 -18.14
CA VAL A 205 -0.11 -3.27 -19.43
C VAL A 205 -1.51 -2.89 -19.90
N ILE A 206 -1.80 -1.60 -19.92
CA ILE A 206 -3.05 -0.99 -20.36
C ILE A 206 -2.86 -0.55 -21.82
N THR A 207 -3.44 -1.30 -22.74
CA THR A 207 -3.43 -0.96 -24.16
C THR A 207 -4.68 -0.16 -24.51
N VAL A 208 -4.51 0.93 -25.25
CA VAL A 208 -5.59 1.75 -25.81
C VAL A 208 -5.50 1.66 -27.33
N THR A 209 -6.59 1.22 -27.95
CA THR A 209 -6.68 1.03 -29.41
C THR A 209 -7.89 1.79 -29.95
N PRO A 210 -7.72 2.65 -30.97
CA PRO A 210 -8.85 3.30 -31.63
C PRO A 210 -9.69 2.25 -32.38
N PRO A 211 -11.01 2.45 -32.50
CA PRO A 211 -11.86 1.48 -33.17
C PRO A 211 -11.60 1.46 -34.67
N ARG A 212 -11.77 0.27 -35.26
CA ARG A 212 -11.90 0.06 -36.70
C ARG A 212 -13.37 -0.09 -37.06
N THR A 213 -14.08 1.03 -37.12
CA THR A 213 -15.55 1.05 -37.35
C THR A 213 -15.95 1.00 -38.81
N ILE A 214 -15.05 1.32 -39.74
CA ILE A 214 -15.35 1.41 -41.17
C ILE A 214 -14.78 0.16 -41.84
N PRO A 215 -15.61 -0.76 -42.36
CA PRO A 215 -15.11 -1.90 -43.09
C PRO A 215 -14.44 -1.43 -44.39
N ILE A 216 -13.32 -2.07 -44.72
CA ILE A 216 -12.60 -1.80 -45.96
C ILE A 216 -13.13 -2.76 -47.04
N ARG A 217 -13.50 -2.20 -48.20
CA ARG A 217 -14.04 -2.96 -49.33
C ARG A 217 -12.97 -3.88 -49.92
N PRO A 218 -13.32 -5.10 -50.37
CA PRO A 218 -12.36 -6.06 -50.91
C PRO A 218 -11.52 -5.54 -52.09
N GLU A 219 -12.06 -4.68 -52.93
CA GLU A 219 -11.33 -4.02 -54.01
C GLU A 219 -10.27 -3.03 -53.51
N VAL A 220 -10.53 -2.35 -52.39
CA VAL A 220 -9.59 -1.40 -51.79
C VAL A 220 -8.46 -2.13 -51.07
N LEU A 221 -8.76 -3.25 -50.40
CA LEU A 221 -7.74 -4.08 -49.75
C LEU A 221 -6.68 -4.63 -50.72
N ARG A 222 -7.06 -4.86 -51.98
CA ARG A 222 -6.19 -5.45 -53.03
C ARG A 222 -5.29 -4.44 -53.74
N LEU A 223 -5.46 -3.14 -53.47
CA LEU A 223 -4.62 -2.10 -54.05
C LEU A 223 -3.19 -2.17 -53.49
N ASN A 224 -2.23 -1.61 -54.23
CA ASN A 224 -0.81 -1.63 -53.87
C ASN A 224 -0.47 -0.53 -52.85
N TRP A 225 -0.98 -0.70 -51.63
CA TRP A 225 -0.76 0.20 -50.50
C TRP A 225 0.71 0.34 -50.09
N GLN A 226 1.52 -0.67 -50.40
CA GLN A 226 2.96 -0.65 -50.15
C GLN A 226 3.66 0.30 -51.13
N ALA A 227 3.39 0.21 -52.44
CA ALA A 227 4.00 1.11 -53.43
C ALA A 227 3.62 2.58 -53.19
N LEU A 228 2.39 2.84 -52.73
CA LEU A 228 1.98 4.18 -52.30
C LEU A 228 2.82 4.66 -51.09
N ALA A 229 3.02 3.81 -50.08
CA ALA A 229 3.80 4.14 -48.89
C ALA A 229 5.30 4.33 -49.20
N GLU A 230 5.86 3.50 -50.10
CA GLU A 230 7.23 3.61 -50.60
C GLU A 230 7.46 4.94 -51.32
N CYS A 231 6.54 5.35 -52.19
CA CYS A 231 6.63 6.66 -52.85
C CYS A 231 6.47 7.83 -51.87
N ALA A 232 5.54 7.73 -50.93
CA ALA A 232 5.23 8.83 -50.02
C ALA A 232 6.33 9.06 -48.97
N ALA A 233 6.92 7.99 -48.44
CA ALA A 233 7.82 8.07 -47.29
C ALA A 233 8.80 6.88 -47.19
N LEU A 234 9.16 6.24 -48.30
CA LEU A 234 10.03 5.05 -48.33
C LEU A 234 9.50 3.89 -47.45
N GLY A 235 8.18 3.86 -47.23
CA GLY A 235 7.54 2.88 -46.35
C GLY A 235 7.81 3.09 -44.86
N ASP A 236 8.44 4.19 -44.45
CA ASP A 236 8.79 4.45 -43.05
C ASP A 236 7.56 4.87 -42.23
N PRO A 237 7.06 4.03 -41.29
CA PRO A 237 5.92 4.38 -40.45
C PRO A 237 6.25 5.50 -39.47
N GLN A 238 7.52 5.82 -39.22
CA GLN A 238 7.93 6.89 -38.30
C GLN A 238 8.24 8.21 -39.01
N ALA A 239 8.12 8.28 -40.34
CA ALA A 239 8.46 9.45 -41.12
C ALA A 239 7.79 10.74 -40.63
N TYR A 240 8.52 11.84 -40.70
CA TYR A 240 8.02 13.18 -40.38
C TYR A 240 8.58 14.20 -41.38
N ASN A 241 7.68 14.96 -42.02
CA ASN A 241 8.03 16.04 -42.91
C ASN A 241 7.54 17.38 -42.32
N PRO A 242 8.45 18.29 -41.93
CA PRO A 242 8.10 19.56 -41.27
C PRO A 242 7.53 20.63 -42.22
N ASP A 243 7.68 20.51 -43.54
CA ASP A 243 7.28 21.56 -44.50
C ASP A 243 5.75 21.69 -44.64
N GLY A 244 4.99 20.67 -44.22
CA GLY A 244 3.53 20.67 -44.21
C GLY A 244 2.92 19.85 -43.07
N PRO A 245 3.60 19.85 -41.91
CA PRO A 245 3.63 18.75 -40.91
C PRO A 245 2.89 17.48 -41.32
N TYR A 246 3.59 16.61 -42.06
CA TYR A 246 3.10 15.29 -42.48
C TYR A 246 3.77 14.17 -41.70
N TYR A 247 3.02 13.10 -41.41
CA TYR A 247 3.47 12.04 -40.52
C TYR A 247 3.17 10.65 -41.08
N GLY A 248 4.07 9.72 -40.77
CA GLY A 248 3.95 8.31 -41.08
C GLY A 248 4.12 7.98 -42.56
N MET A 249 3.96 6.69 -42.87
CA MET A 249 4.32 6.15 -44.18
C MET A 249 3.39 6.60 -45.32
N TYR A 250 2.25 7.21 -44.99
CA TYR A 250 1.33 7.82 -45.94
C TYR A 250 1.32 9.35 -45.89
N GLN A 251 2.22 9.99 -45.14
CA GLN A 251 2.34 11.44 -45.06
C GLN A 251 1.01 12.15 -44.72
N PHE A 252 0.31 11.65 -43.71
CA PHE A 252 -0.92 12.28 -43.23
C PHE A 252 -0.66 13.63 -42.58
N SER A 253 -1.51 14.62 -42.84
CA SER A 253 -1.64 15.76 -41.93
C SER A 253 -2.43 15.35 -40.67
N LEU A 254 -2.19 16.02 -39.53
CA LEU A 254 -2.91 15.71 -38.28
C LEU A 254 -4.44 15.86 -38.39
N PRO A 255 -4.99 16.91 -39.03
CA PRO A 255 -6.44 17.01 -39.20
C PRO A 255 -7.03 15.84 -39.98
N VAL A 256 -6.38 15.40 -41.06
CA VAL A 256 -6.85 14.26 -41.87
C VAL A 256 -6.77 12.96 -41.08
N TRP A 257 -5.65 12.71 -40.40
CA TRP A 257 -5.48 11.55 -39.51
C TRP A 257 -6.61 11.45 -38.48
N GLN A 258 -6.93 12.57 -37.83
CA GLN A 258 -8.01 12.63 -36.84
C GLN A 258 -9.40 12.46 -37.47
N ALA A 259 -9.62 12.98 -38.68
CA ALA A 259 -10.89 12.85 -39.40
C ALA A 259 -11.20 11.39 -39.77
N VAL A 260 -10.18 10.59 -40.12
CA VAL A 260 -10.34 9.14 -40.36
C VAL A 260 -10.28 8.30 -39.08
N GLY A 261 -10.35 8.96 -37.91
CA GLY A 261 -10.47 8.32 -36.59
C GLY A 261 -9.14 7.90 -35.95
N GLY A 262 -8.02 8.39 -36.46
CA GLY A 262 -6.71 8.21 -35.86
C GLY A 262 -6.56 8.88 -34.49
N MET A 263 -5.77 8.27 -33.61
CA MET A 263 -5.43 8.79 -32.28
C MET A 263 -4.03 9.41 -32.31
N GLY A 264 -3.79 10.52 -31.61
CA GLY A 264 -2.45 11.12 -31.53
C GLY A 264 -1.88 11.50 -32.91
N ILE A 265 -0.62 11.12 -33.17
CA ILE A 265 0.06 11.36 -34.45
C ILE A 265 0.30 10.03 -35.20
N PRO A 266 0.20 9.99 -36.54
CA PRO A 266 0.38 8.76 -37.34
C PRO A 266 1.65 7.98 -37.01
N SER A 267 2.78 8.66 -36.86
CA SER A 267 4.09 8.05 -36.59
C SER A 267 4.22 7.34 -35.23
N THR A 268 3.22 7.51 -34.36
CA THR A 268 3.13 6.78 -33.09
C THR A 268 2.27 5.53 -33.20
N TRP A 269 1.90 5.10 -34.41
CA TRP A 269 1.09 3.90 -34.64
C TRP A 269 1.78 2.92 -35.58
N PRO A 270 1.55 1.61 -35.40
CA PRO A 270 2.03 0.57 -36.32
C PRO A 270 1.56 0.81 -37.75
N ALA A 271 2.35 0.30 -38.70
CA ALA A 271 2.10 0.39 -40.14
C ALA A 271 0.67 -0.06 -40.50
N GLU A 272 0.18 -1.14 -39.89
CA GLU A 272 -1.14 -1.70 -40.17
C GLU A 272 -2.27 -0.74 -39.80
N GLU A 273 -2.10 0.06 -38.74
CA GLU A 273 -3.06 1.08 -38.37
C GLU A 273 -3.01 2.26 -39.33
N GLN A 274 -1.81 2.66 -39.77
CA GLN A 274 -1.67 3.71 -40.78
C GLN A 274 -2.31 3.31 -42.12
N THR A 275 -2.10 2.07 -42.57
CA THR A 275 -2.73 1.52 -43.79
C THR A 275 -4.24 1.47 -43.68
N TYR A 276 -4.78 0.98 -42.57
CA TYR A 276 -6.23 0.98 -42.35
C TYR A 276 -6.81 2.39 -42.47
N ARG A 277 -6.16 3.40 -41.88
CA ARG A 277 -6.63 4.79 -41.94
C ARG A 277 -6.49 5.39 -43.34
N ALA A 278 -5.47 5.01 -44.12
CA ALA A 278 -5.31 5.41 -45.51
C ALA A 278 -6.40 4.80 -46.40
N GLN A 279 -6.76 3.54 -46.16
CA GLN A 279 -7.88 2.86 -46.83
C GLN A 279 -9.22 3.54 -46.50
N VAL A 280 -9.43 3.93 -45.25
CA VAL A 280 -10.61 4.72 -44.86
C VAL A 280 -10.64 6.05 -45.61
N LEU A 281 -9.52 6.78 -45.66
CA LEU A 281 -9.43 8.07 -46.36
C LEU A 281 -9.78 7.91 -47.85
N TYR A 282 -9.19 6.92 -48.51
CA TYR A 282 -9.47 6.62 -49.92
C TYR A 282 -10.95 6.38 -50.18
N GLN A 283 -11.60 5.55 -49.35
CA GLN A 283 -13.03 5.26 -49.48
C GLN A 283 -13.91 6.49 -49.25
N GLN A 284 -13.55 7.35 -48.28
CA GLN A 284 -14.33 8.54 -47.96
C GLN A 284 -14.18 9.65 -49.00
N MET A 285 -12.99 9.80 -49.59
CA MET A 285 -12.73 10.80 -50.62
C MET A 285 -13.35 10.45 -51.97
N GLY A 286 -13.64 9.16 -52.21
CA GLY A 286 -14.20 8.70 -53.48
C GLY A 286 -13.32 9.15 -54.64
N SER A 287 -13.89 9.72 -55.70
CA SER A 287 -13.16 10.16 -56.90
C SER A 287 -12.12 11.28 -56.68
N ARG A 288 -11.98 11.81 -55.46
CA ARG A 288 -11.03 12.88 -55.10
C ARG A 288 -9.84 12.38 -54.30
N TRP A 289 -9.70 11.06 -54.09
CA TRP A 289 -8.65 10.50 -53.24
C TRP A 289 -7.22 10.88 -53.72
N GLN A 290 -7.02 11.09 -55.03
CA GLN A 290 -5.72 11.46 -55.59
C GLN A 290 -5.20 12.79 -55.04
N THR A 291 -6.08 13.70 -54.59
CA THR A 291 -5.66 14.97 -54.00
C THR A 291 -4.95 14.78 -52.66
N GLN A 292 -5.08 13.61 -52.03
CA GLN A 292 -4.39 13.29 -50.78
C GLN A 292 -2.94 12.84 -51.03
N TRP A 293 -2.66 12.28 -52.21
CA TRP A 293 -1.33 11.82 -52.61
C TRP A 293 -1.00 12.24 -54.05
N PRO A 294 -0.93 13.55 -54.37
CA PRO A 294 -0.90 14.05 -55.75
C PRO A 294 0.26 13.50 -56.59
N ASN A 295 1.41 13.23 -55.96
CA ASN A 295 2.61 12.74 -56.66
C ASN A 295 2.79 11.21 -56.59
N CYS A 296 1.98 10.53 -55.79
CA CYS A 296 2.13 9.09 -55.52
C CYS A 296 0.87 8.27 -55.81
N ALA A 297 -0.24 8.92 -56.19
CA ALA A 297 -1.52 8.26 -56.40
C ALA A 297 -1.42 7.06 -57.35
N ASP A 298 -0.75 7.22 -58.49
CA ASP A 298 -0.66 6.18 -59.52
C ASP A 298 -0.02 4.87 -59.01
N ARG A 299 0.83 4.97 -57.99
CA ARG A 299 1.52 3.82 -57.37
C ARG A 299 0.57 2.80 -56.76
N LEU A 300 -0.64 3.23 -56.41
CA LEU A 300 -1.65 2.37 -55.83
C LEU A 300 -2.14 1.27 -56.80
N PHE A 301 -1.88 1.43 -58.10
CA PHE A 301 -2.22 0.48 -59.16
C PHE A 301 -0.99 -0.19 -59.80
N ASP A 302 0.21 0.09 -59.29
CA ASP A 302 1.42 -0.61 -59.73
C ASP A 302 1.28 -2.12 -59.42
N PRO A 303 1.78 -3.03 -60.29
CA PRO A 303 1.77 -4.45 -60.01
C PRO A 303 2.45 -4.77 -58.66
N VAL A 304 1.82 -5.60 -57.84
CA VAL A 304 2.36 -6.02 -56.55
C VAL A 304 3.69 -6.74 -56.78
N GLY A 305 4.78 -6.25 -56.18
CA GLY A 305 6.14 -6.79 -56.35
C GLY A 305 7.04 -6.05 -57.37
N SER A 306 6.55 -4.96 -57.99
CA SER A 306 7.39 -4.07 -58.81
C SER A 306 8.17 -3.08 -57.93
N SER A 307 9.14 -3.55 -57.14
CA SER A 307 10.13 -2.65 -56.52
C SER A 307 11.04 -2.07 -57.61
N ARG A 308 11.17 -0.75 -57.66
CA ARG A 308 12.11 -0.06 -58.55
C ARG A 308 13.43 0.21 -57.83
#